data_AF-A0A9W9C1U5-F1
#
_entry.id   AF-A0A9W9C1U5-F1
#
_cell.length_a   1.000
_cell.length_b   1.000
_cell.length_c   1.000
_cell.angle_alpha   90.00
_cell.angle_beta   90.00
_cell.angle_gamma   90.00
#
_symmetry.space_group_name_H-M   'P 1'
#
loop_
_entity.id
_entity.type
_entity.pdbx_description
1 polymer ?
#
loop_
_entity_poly.entity_id
_entity_poly.type
_entity_poly.pdbx_seq_one_letter_code
_entity_poly.pdbx_strand_id
1 'polypeptide(L)'
;MSKADRKAYIKAVQCLQTKPSESDPTWAPAAKTRYDDFVAIHVNQTMFIHGNGLFLTWHRYFVWAYEQALRAECGYTGYQPVSLNLLVQANIGPISPGMQGITDLAADITVYNPRCLRRDLSPYIPQKWFTTANLLNVTIGAGSKTHRLFWTEIQGRYPDGFLGLHTSGHYTMGGDATDLYSSVNDPAFWLHHAMLDRVYWIWQVLHPEEANKVAGTLTLQNRPPTRNATIDEELVMGVNGETKKIKDMFDTLGGTPLCYVYV
;
A
#
# COMPACT_ATOMS: atom_id res chain seq x y z
N MET A 1 9.74 11.90 15.20
CA MET A 1 9.49 13.11 14.40
C MET A 1 9.11 14.29 15.28
N SER A 2 9.73 15.43 15.03
CA SER A 2 9.35 16.70 15.66
C SER A 2 7.95 17.15 15.21
N LYS A 3 7.38 18.17 15.86
CA LYS A 3 6.14 18.80 15.39
C LYS A 3 6.34 19.50 14.03
N ALA A 4 7.54 20.01 13.76
CA ALA A 4 7.88 20.65 12.51
C ALA A 4 7.91 19.64 11.36
N ASP A 5 8.56 18.48 11.56
CA ASP A 5 8.67 17.43 10.54
C ASP A 5 7.27 16.91 10.14
N ARG A 6 6.39 16.73 11.14
CA ARG A 6 5.00 16.31 10.92
C ARG A 6 4.25 17.33 10.06
N LYS A 7 4.37 18.62 10.35
CA LYS A 7 3.77 19.67 9.53
C LYS A 7 4.35 19.74 8.12
N ALA A 8 5.65 19.53 7.97
CA ALA A 8 6.32 19.52 6.66
C ALA A 8 5.79 18.38 5.78
N TYR A 9 5.64 17.17 6.36
CA TYR A 9 5.04 16.04 5.64
C TYR A 9 3.59 16.34 5.24
N ILE A 10 2.76 16.80 6.20
CA ILE A 10 1.35 17.17 5.94
C ILE A 10 1.24 18.18 4.80
N LYS A 11 2.09 19.22 4.80
CA LYS A 11 2.10 20.24 3.75
C LYS A 11 2.44 19.64 2.39
N ALA A 12 3.37 18.69 2.32
CA ALA A 12 3.73 18.02 1.08
C ALA A 12 2.58 17.13 0.55
N VAL A 13 1.89 16.40 1.43
CA VAL A 13 0.70 15.62 1.05
C VAL A 13 -0.40 16.54 0.49
N GLN A 14 -0.69 17.64 1.19
CA GLN A 14 -1.67 18.63 0.74
C GLN A 14 -1.30 19.25 -0.61
N CYS A 15 0.00 19.39 -0.90
CA CYS A 15 0.47 19.84 -2.21
C CYS A 15 0.16 18.84 -3.34
N LEU A 16 0.35 17.53 -3.12
CA LEU A 16 -0.07 16.52 -4.11
C LEU A 16 -1.60 16.49 -4.29
N GLN A 17 -2.35 16.85 -3.26
CA GLN A 17 -3.81 16.94 -3.31
C GLN A 17 -4.33 18.21 -4.00
N THR A 18 -3.46 19.15 -4.38
CA THR A 18 -3.86 20.37 -5.10
C THR A 18 -3.26 20.47 -6.49
N LYS A 19 -2.11 19.84 -6.75
CA LYS A 19 -1.54 19.75 -8.09
C LYS A 19 -2.46 18.95 -9.01
N PRO A 20 -2.60 19.35 -10.30
CA PRO A 20 -3.45 18.65 -11.25
C PRO A 20 -2.93 17.23 -11.53
N SER A 21 -3.85 16.29 -11.75
CA SER A 21 -3.53 14.92 -12.20
C SER A 21 -2.71 14.94 -13.50
N GLU A 22 -1.76 14.01 -13.59
CA GLU A 22 -0.94 13.76 -14.78
C GLU A 22 -1.46 12.59 -15.63
N SER A 23 -2.39 11.80 -15.09
CA SER A 23 -2.99 10.68 -15.82
C SER A 23 -3.70 11.14 -17.09
N ASP A 24 -3.65 10.30 -18.13
CA ASP A 24 -4.46 10.51 -19.32
C ASP A 24 -5.95 10.57 -18.92
N PRO A 25 -6.67 11.68 -19.21
CA PRO A 25 -8.06 11.84 -18.81
C PRO A 25 -9.01 10.86 -19.52
N THR A 26 -8.57 10.18 -20.57
CA THR A 26 -9.32 9.07 -21.20
C THR A 26 -9.18 7.77 -20.42
N TRP A 27 -8.07 7.59 -19.69
CA TRP A 27 -7.82 6.42 -18.86
C TRP A 27 -8.36 6.60 -17.43
N ALA A 28 -8.06 7.72 -16.78
CA ALA A 28 -8.55 8.04 -15.43
C ALA A 28 -9.35 9.36 -15.39
N PRO A 29 -10.53 9.45 -16.03
CA PRO A 29 -11.36 10.67 -16.01
C PRO A 29 -11.69 11.20 -14.60
N ALA A 30 -11.75 10.33 -13.59
CA ALA A 30 -12.05 10.70 -12.22
C ALA A 30 -10.86 11.32 -11.48
N ALA A 31 -9.63 11.11 -11.94
CA ALA A 31 -8.44 11.68 -11.31
C ALA A 31 -8.39 13.19 -11.56
N LYS A 32 -8.37 13.98 -10.48
CA LYS A 32 -8.30 15.45 -10.55
C LYS A 32 -6.97 15.99 -10.03
N THR A 33 -6.36 15.26 -9.12
CA THR A 33 -5.15 15.68 -8.42
C THR A 33 -4.00 14.70 -8.66
N ARG A 34 -2.76 15.13 -8.42
CA ARG A 34 -1.61 14.23 -8.41
C ARG A 34 -1.78 13.08 -7.42
N TYR A 35 -2.41 13.35 -6.28
CA TYR A 35 -2.76 12.30 -5.32
C TYR A 35 -3.72 11.26 -5.94
N ASP A 36 -4.67 11.68 -6.76
CA ASP A 36 -5.61 10.76 -7.43
C ASP A 36 -4.92 9.85 -8.45
N ASP A 37 -3.77 10.22 -9.02
CA ASP A 37 -3.01 9.34 -9.92
C ASP A 37 -2.48 8.09 -9.18
N PHE A 38 -2.11 8.25 -7.91
CA PHE A 38 -1.74 7.13 -7.04
C PHE A 38 -2.96 6.27 -6.69
N VAL A 39 -4.12 6.90 -6.43
CA VAL A 39 -5.37 6.17 -6.18
C VAL A 39 -5.79 5.39 -7.43
N ALA A 40 -5.74 6.00 -8.61
CA ALA A 40 -6.15 5.40 -9.88
C ALA A 40 -5.33 4.16 -10.23
N ILE A 41 -4.00 4.23 -10.13
CA ILE A 41 -3.15 3.06 -10.46
C ILE A 41 -3.38 1.91 -9.48
N HIS A 42 -3.59 2.20 -8.20
CA HIS A 42 -3.86 1.19 -7.17
C HIS A 42 -5.22 0.52 -7.42
N VAL A 43 -6.27 1.30 -7.69
CA VAL A 43 -7.59 0.77 -8.07
C VAL A 43 -7.47 -0.14 -9.29
N ASN A 44 -6.83 0.34 -10.35
CA ASN A 44 -6.71 -0.38 -11.62
C ASN A 44 -5.95 -1.72 -11.47
N GLN A 45 -4.94 -1.77 -10.60
CA GLN A 45 -4.10 -2.96 -10.43
C GLN A 45 -4.47 -3.84 -9.23
N THR A 46 -5.50 -3.50 -8.46
CA THR A 46 -5.83 -4.17 -7.18
C THR A 46 -5.88 -5.70 -7.28
N MET A 47 -6.46 -6.23 -8.35
CA MET A 47 -6.58 -7.68 -8.60
C MET A 47 -5.25 -8.38 -8.95
N PHE A 48 -4.19 -7.61 -9.16
CA PHE A 48 -2.86 -8.06 -9.59
C PHE A 48 -1.74 -7.62 -8.65
N ILE A 49 -2.07 -7.02 -7.49
CA ILE A 49 -1.08 -6.55 -6.51
C ILE A 49 -1.42 -7.01 -5.08
N HIS A 50 -2.51 -7.75 -4.88
CA HIS A 50 -2.93 -8.30 -3.59
C HIS A 50 -3.08 -9.82 -3.67
N GLY A 51 -2.86 -10.50 -2.56
CA GLY A 51 -3.00 -11.95 -2.39
C GLY A 51 -2.19 -12.78 -3.38
N ASN A 52 -1.05 -12.24 -3.84
CA ASN A 52 -0.30 -12.78 -4.96
C ASN A 52 1.22 -12.51 -4.83
N GLY A 53 2.00 -12.85 -5.87
CA GLY A 53 3.46 -12.74 -5.83
C GLY A 53 4.02 -11.31 -5.86
N LEU A 54 3.27 -10.33 -6.37
CA LEU A 54 3.76 -8.95 -6.55
C LEU A 54 3.59 -8.11 -5.29
N PHE A 55 2.73 -8.54 -4.36
CA PHE A 55 2.25 -7.74 -3.23
C PHE A 55 3.32 -6.94 -2.49
N LEU A 56 4.39 -7.59 -2.00
CA LEU A 56 5.39 -6.92 -1.16
C LEU A 56 6.20 -5.89 -1.95
N THR A 57 6.75 -6.30 -3.10
CA THR A 57 7.64 -5.46 -3.91
C THR A 57 6.89 -4.34 -4.63
N TRP A 58 5.64 -4.58 -5.05
CA TRP A 58 4.81 -3.55 -5.67
C TRP A 58 4.50 -2.44 -4.65
N HIS A 59 4.11 -2.79 -3.43
CA HIS A 59 3.80 -1.80 -2.39
C HIS A 59 5.05 -1.07 -1.88
N ARG A 60 6.21 -1.75 -1.80
CA ARG A 60 7.50 -1.09 -1.57
C ARG A 60 7.77 -0.04 -2.64
N TYR A 61 7.64 -0.39 -3.92
CA TYR A 61 7.87 0.55 -5.01
C TYR A 61 6.86 1.70 -4.98
N PHE A 62 5.60 1.41 -4.67
CA PHE A 62 4.53 2.39 -4.60
C PHE A 62 4.77 3.44 -3.50
N VAL A 63 5.18 3.01 -2.29
CA VAL A 63 5.54 3.93 -1.20
C VAL A 63 6.78 4.76 -1.56
N TRP A 64 7.80 4.13 -2.17
CA TRP A 64 9.00 4.84 -2.61
C TRP A 64 8.67 5.90 -3.68
N ALA A 65 7.84 5.56 -4.68
CA ALA A 65 7.43 6.47 -5.75
C ALA A 65 6.62 7.65 -5.20
N TYR A 66 5.73 7.40 -4.24
CA TYR A 66 5.02 8.45 -3.51
C TYR A 66 5.97 9.38 -2.76
N GLU A 67 6.98 8.84 -2.07
CA GLU A 67 8.00 9.66 -1.42
C GLU A 67 8.78 10.50 -2.45
N GLN A 68 9.12 9.94 -3.62
CA GLN A 68 9.77 10.71 -4.68
C GLN A 68 8.89 11.86 -5.19
N ALA A 69 7.59 11.63 -5.37
CA ALA A 69 6.64 12.69 -5.74
C ALA A 69 6.58 13.80 -4.68
N LEU A 70 6.51 13.45 -3.38
CA LEU A 70 6.55 14.43 -2.30
C LEU A 70 7.84 15.27 -2.34
N ARG A 71 8.99 14.64 -2.61
CA ARG A 71 10.30 15.29 -2.67
C ARG A 71 10.45 16.19 -3.90
N ALA A 72 10.23 15.61 -5.09
CA ALA A 72 10.49 16.25 -6.37
C ALA A 72 9.44 17.32 -6.71
N GLU A 73 8.17 17.08 -6.39
CA GLU A 73 7.08 17.97 -6.82
C GLU A 73 6.65 18.95 -5.72
N CYS A 74 6.81 18.58 -4.45
CA CYS A 74 6.29 19.31 -3.30
C CYS A 74 7.35 19.78 -2.31
N GLY A 75 8.64 19.59 -2.62
CA GLY A 75 9.76 20.11 -1.85
C GLY A 75 9.91 19.48 -0.46
N TYR A 76 9.39 18.26 -0.28
CA TYR A 76 9.56 17.53 0.97
C TYR A 76 11.03 17.11 1.13
N THR A 77 11.65 17.47 2.26
CA THR A 77 13.05 17.09 2.55
C THR A 77 13.17 16.08 3.70
N GLY A 78 12.05 15.75 4.36
CA GLY A 78 12.02 14.76 5.43
C GLY A 78 12.08 13.32 4.90
N TYR A 79 11.64 12.35 5.68
CA TYR A 79 11.61 10.93 5.31
C TYR A 79 10.22 10.36 5.51
N GLN A 80 9.87 9.32 4.74
CA GLN A 80 8.58 8.67 4.85
C GLN A 80 8.28 8.22 6.30
N PRO A 81 7.19 8.71 6.93
CA PRO A 81 6.87 8.39 8.31
C PRO A 81 6.09 7.08 8.45
N VAL A 82 6.13 6.48 9.64
CA VAL A 82 5.36 5.27 10.00
C VAL A 82 4.11 5.54 10.86
N SER A 83 3.82 6.80 11.25
CA SER A 83 2.51 7.17 11.87
C SER A 83 2.17 8.69 11.83
N LEU A 84 0.90 9.05 11.55
CA LEU A 84 0.33 10.41 11.49
C LEU A 84 -1.19 10.40 11.22
N ASN A 85 -1.89 11.51 11.49
CA ASN A 85 -3.30 11.75 11.13
C ASN A 85 -3.49 12.99 10.23
N LEU A 86 -4.37 12.89 9.22
CA LEU A 86 -4.67 13.90 8.19
C LEU A 86 -6.16 13.89 7.82
N LEU A 87 -6.75 15.05 7.49
CA LEU A 87 -8.10 15.20 6.93
C LEU A 87 -8.00 15.49 5.43
N VAL A 88 -8.76 14.77 4.60
CA VAL A 88 -8.65 14.84 3.13
C VAL A 88 -9.98 14.57 2.42
N GLN A 89 -10.07 14.96 1.14
CA GLN A 89 -11.18 14.65 0.24
C GLN A 89 -10.83 13.44 -0.63
N ALA A 90 -11.80 12.54 -0.85
CA ALA A 90 -11.68 11.39 -1.74
C ALA A 90 -12.46 11.65 -3.04
N ASN A 91 -11.88 11.32 -4.20
CA ASN A 91 -12.50 11.55 -5.51
C ASN A 91 -12.87 10.26 -6.28
N ILE A 92 -12.22 9.13 -5.96
CA ILE A 92 -12.40 7.83 -6.61
C ILE A 92 -12.99 6.82 -5.59
N GLY A 93 -13.79 5.86 -6.07
CA GLY A 93 -14.46 4.86 -5.23
C GLY A 93 -15.59 5.43 -4.37
N PRO A 94 -16.07 4.73 -3.31
CA PRO A 94 -15.67 3.37 -2.94
C PRO A 94 -16.14 2.35 -4.00
N ILE A 95 -15.37 1.28 -4.18
CA ILE A 95 -15.49 0.21 -5.20
C ILE A 95 -15.80 -1.15 -4.56
N SER A 96 -15.27 -1.40 -3.36
CA SER A 96 -15.53 -2.63 -2.61
C SER A 96 -15.45 -2.30 -1.12
N PRO A 97 -16.38 -1.49 -0.59
CA PRO A 97 -16.33 -1.01 0.77
C PRO A 97 -16.43 -2.17 1.77
N GLY A 98 -15.53 -2.19 2.76
CA GLY A 98 -15.47 -3.22 3.80
C GLY A 98 -16.37 -2.97 5.01
N MET A 99 -17.12 -1.86 5.05
CA MET A 99 -18.02 -1.49 6.15
C MET A 99 -19.49 -1.43 5.75
N GLN A 100 -20.35 -1.89 6.65
CA GLN A 100 -21.80 -1.80 6.50
C GLN A 100 -22.27 -0.33 6.43
N GLY A 101 -23.22 -0.04 5.54
CA GLY A 101 -23.78 1.30 5.37
C GLY A 101 -23.01 2.20 4.41
N ILE A 102 -21.91 1.72 3.82
CA ILE A 102 -21.26 2.37 2.67
C ILE A 102 -21.75 1.71 1.39
N THR A 103 -22.43 2.48 0.54
CA THR A 103 -22.88 2.00 -0.77
C THR A 103 -21.68 1.77 -1.68
N ASP A 104 -21.57 0.56 -2.21
CA ASP A 104 -20.69 0.23 -3.31
C ASP A 104 -21.13 1.01 -4.55
N LEU A 105 -20.26 1.91 -5.00
CA LEU A 105 -20.39 2.46 -6.33
C LEU A 105 -19.56 1.52 -7.20
N ALA A 106 -20.23 0.75 -8.07
CA ALA A 106 -19.61 -0.21 -9.01
C ALA A 106 -18.72 0.50 -10.07
N ALA A 107 -17.82 1.36 -9.62
CA ALA A 107 -17.31 2.52 -10.29
C ALA A 107 -15.79 2.43 -10.32
N ASP A 108 -15.34 1.94 -11.46
CA ASP A 108 -14.01 2.08 -12.03
C ASP A 108 -13.44 3.52 -11.92
N ILE A 109 -12.14 3.71 -12.19
CA ILE A 109 -11.40 4.99 -12.19
C ILE A 109 -11.97 6.08 -13.12
N THR A 110 -13.08 5.80 -13.78
CA THR A 110 -13.80 6.67 -14.72
C THR A 110 -14.88 7.52 -14.06
N VAL A 111 -15.42 7.11 -12.90
CA VAL A 111 -16.53 7.84 -12.25
C VAL A 111 -15.99 8.82 -11.20
N TYR A 112 -16.20 10.11 -11.45
CA TYR A 112 -15.84 11.16 -10.51
C TYR A 112 -16.84 11.24 -9.35
N ASN A 113 -16.38 11.00 -8.13
CA ASN A 113 -17.20 10.97 -6.90
C ASN A 113 -16.55 11.74 -5.74
N PRO A 114 -16.54 13.09 -5.78
CA PRO A 114 -15.94 13.91 -4.73
C PRO A 114 -16.76 13.83 -3.43
N ARG A 115 -16.09 13.45 -2.33
CA ARG A 115 -16.70 13.34 -1.00
C ARG A 115 -15.66 13.52 0.11
N CYS A 116 -16.11 13.82 1.31
CA CYS A 116 -15.25 13.80 2.49
C CYS A 116 -14.78 12.37 2.79
N LEU A 117 -13.51 12.21 3.17
CA LEU A 117 -13.01 10.94 3.71
C LEU A 117 -13.77 10.57 4.98
N ARG A 118 -14.24 9.33 5.07
CA ARG A 118 -14.88 8.75 6.25
C ARG A 118 -13.90 7.83 6.97
N ARG A 119 -13.99 7.81 8.29
CA ARG A 119 -13.29 6.88 9.19
C ARG A 119 -14.24 6.44 10.30
N ASP A 120 -14.04 5.23 10.77
CA ASP A 120 -14.72 4.68 11.94
C ASP A 120 -13.70 3.86 12.73
N LEU A 121 -12.95 4.56 13.60
CA LEU A 121 -11.75 4.01 14.22
C LEU A 121 -12.13 2.84 15.15
N SER A 122 -11.62 1.66 14.86
CA SER A 122 -11.87 0.48 15.69
C SER A 122 -10.74 0.24 16.69
N PRO A 123 -11.01 0.28 18.01
CA PRO A 123 -10.03 -0.14 19.00
C PRO A 123 -9.91 -1.68 19.09
N TYR A 124 -10.92 -2.42 18.63
CA TYR A 124 -10.95 -3.88 18.74
C TYR A 124 -9.99 -4.56 17.75
N ILE A 125 -9.96 -4.11 16.51
CA ILE A 125 -9.10 -4.66 15.46
C ILE A 125 -7.61 -4.67 15.87
N PRO A 126 -6.98 -3.54 16.25
CA PRO A 126 -5.56 -3.55 16.60
C PRO A 126 -5.29 -4.37 17.86
N GLN A 127 -6.18 -4.40 18.85
CA GLN A 127 -6.01 -5.26 20.05
C GLN A 127 -5.92 -6.75 19.70
N LYS A 128 -6.61 -7.18 18.63
CA LYS A 128 -6.65 -8.59 18.23
C LYS A 128 -5.52 -8.98 17.27
N TRP A 129 -5.11 -8.08 16.36
CA TRP A 129 -4.15 -8.42 15.30
C TRP A 129 -2.81 -7.70 15.39
N PHE A 130 -2.72 -6.51 15.99
CA PHE A 130 -1.45 -5.79 16.24
C PHE A 130 -0.83 -6.23 17.57
N THR A 131 -0.62 -7.53 17.71
CA THR A 131 -0.03 -8.14 18.89
C THR A 131 1.43 -8.47 18.64
N THR A 132 2.23 -8.46 19.69
CA THR A 132 3.62 -8.93 19.64
C THR A 132 3.71 -10.37 19.14
N ALA A 133 2.74 -11.23 19.49
CA ALA A 133 2.70 -12.62 19.03
C ALA A 133 2.58 -12.70 17.48
N ASN A 134 1.70 -11.91 16.88
CA ASN A 134 1.55 -11.89 15.42
C ASN A 134 2.77 -11.28 14.74
N LEU A 135 3.35 -10.21 15.31
CA LEU A 135 4.59 -9.64 14.79
C LEU A 135 5.74 -10.65 14.84
N LEU A 136 5.91 -11.37 15.96
CA LEU A 136 6.92 -12.43 16.08
C LEU A 136 6.63 -13.59 15.12
N ASN A 137 5.38 -13.94 14.89
CA ASN A 137 5.02 -15.03 13.96
C ASN A 137 5.51 -14.74 12.53
N VAL A 138 5.34 -13.50 12.06
CA VAL A 138 5.77 -13.10 10.72
C VAL A 138 7.26 -12.77 10.64
N THR A 139 7.92 -12.40 11.74
CA THR A 139 9.36 -12.09 11.70
C THR A 139 10.24 -13.30 11.94
N ILE A 140 9.91 -14.20 12.87
CA ILE A 140 10.76 -15.34 13.26
C ILE A 140 9.99 -16.65 13.53
N GLY A 141 8.65 -16.60 13.50
CA GLY A 141 7.80 -17.75 13.81
C GLY A 141 7.43 -18.58 12.60
N ALA A 142 6.32 -19.33 12.71
CA ALA A 142 5.88 -20.23 11.65
C ALA A 142 5.53 -19.48 10.34
N GLY A 143 4.96 -18.29 10.46
CA GLY A 143 4.66 -17.40 9.35
C GLY A 143 5.88 -16.90 8.58
N SER A 144 7.05 -16.87 9.20
CA SER A 144 8.27 -16.30 8.60
C SER A 144 9.05 -17.25 7.68
N LYS A 145 8.75 -18.56 7.68
CA LYS A 145 9.68 -19.56 7.13
C LYS A 145 9.93 -19.49 5.63
N THR A 146 8.99 -18.95 4.85
CA THR A 146 9.13 -18.81 3.39
C THR A 146 8.48 -17.51 2.94
N HIS A 147 8.89 -17.00 1.78
CA HIS A 147 8.24 -15.82 1.17
C HIS A 147 6.72 -15.99 1.09
N ARG A 148 6.24 -17.19 0.72
CA ARG A 148 4.79 -17.49 0.62
C ARG A 148 4.09 -17.38 1.97
N LEU A 149 4.63 -18.01 3.01
CA LEU A 149 4.04 -17.99 4.34
C LEU A 149 4.04 -16.56 4.90
N PHE A 150 5.13 -15.83 4.67
CA PHE A 150 5.29 -14.46 5.16
C PHE A 150 4.20 -13.55 4.63
N TRP A 151 4.05 -13.43 3.31
CA TRP A 151 3.01 -12.55 2.78
C TRP A 151 1.60 -13.05 3.09
N THR A 152 1.39 -14.36 3.18
CA THR A 152 0.07 -14.93 3.54
C THR A 152 -0.36 -14.50 4.94
N GLU A 153 0.54 -14.59 5.92
CA GLU A 153 0.26 -14.15 7.30
C GLU A 153 0.16 -12.62 7.41
N ILE A 154 0.97 -11.87 6.67
CA ILE A 154 0.87 -10.40 6.62
C ILE A 154 -0.47 -9.95 6.06
N GLN A 155 -0.91 -10.51 4.92
CA GLN A 155 -2.18 -10.11 4.27
C GLN A 155 -3.42 -10.60 5.02
N GLY A 156 -3.31 -11.74 5.69
CA GLY A 156 -4.41 -12.35 6.42
C GLY A 156 -4.86 -13.65 5.79
N ARG A 157 -5.35 -14.55 6.65
CA ARG A 157 -5.97 -15.82 6.30
C ARG A 157 -7.48 -15.68 6.51
N TYR A 158 -8.15 -15.12 5.51
CA TYR A 158 -9.60 -14.85 5.58
C TYR A 158 -10.47 -16.07 5.92
N PRO A 159 -10.22 -17.28 5.39
CA PRO A 159 -10.99 -18.47 5.78
C PRO A 159 -10.90 -18.79 7.28
N ASP A 160 -9.82 -18.35 7.93
CA ASP A 160 -9.57 -18.58 9.36
C ASP A 160 -10.03 -17.39 10.23
N GLY A 161 -10.68 -16.39 9.62
CA GLY A 161 -11.07 -15.15 10.31
C GLY A 161 -9.87 -14.33 10.80
N PHE A 162 -8.68 -14.52 10.22
CA PHE A 162 -7.45 -13.84 10.62
C PHE A 162 -7.11 -12.73 9.63
N LEU A 163 -7.16 -11.47 10.07
CA LEU A 163 -6.93 -10.31 9.20
C LEU A 163 -5.44 -10.06 8.86
N GLY A 164 -4.50 -10.65 9.61
CA GLY A 164 -3.08 -10.33 9.44
C GLY A 164 -2.77 -8.87 9.76
N LEU A 165 -1.52 -8.44 9.59
CA LEU A 165 -1.11 -7.06 9.89
C LEU A 165 -1.58 -6.07 8.82
N HIS A 166 -1.63 -6.47 7.55
CA HIS A 166 -2.03 -5.60 6.45
C HIS A 166 -3.51 -5.24 6.51
N THR A 167 -4.41 -6.22 6.55
CA THR A 167 -5.84 -5.94 6.52
C THR A 167 -6.30 -5.30 7.83
N SER A 168 -5.73 -5.70 8.97
CA SER A 168 -6.08 -5.06 10.24
C SER A 168 -5.68 -3.58 10.31
N GLY A 169 -4.61 -3.14 9.64
CA GLY A 169 -4.27 -1.71 9.58
C GLY A 169 -5.32 -0.88 8.87
N HIS A 170 -5.77 -1.35 7.69
CA HIS A 170 -6.87 -0.72 6.96
C HIS A 170 -8.17 -0.73 7.76
N TYR A 171 -8.53 -1.86 8.38
CA TYR A 171 -9.75 -2.00 9.18
C TYR A 171 -9.70 -1.29 10.54
N THR A 172 -8.51 -0.95 11.05
CA THR A 172 -8.38 -0.10 12.24
C THR A 172 -8.87 1.32 11.96
N MET A 173 -8.64 1.82 10.75
CA MET A 173 -9.09 3.16 10.33
C MET A 173 -10.60 3.19 10.03
N GLY A 174 -11.16 2.06 9.59
CA GLY A 174 -12.55 1.99 9.15
C GLY A 174 -12.79 2.88 7.93
N GLY A 175 -14.05 3.17 7.64
CA GLY A 175 -14.44 4.09 6.58
C GLY A 175 -13.93 3.70 5.20
N ASP A 176 -13.47 4.70 4.45
CA ASP A 176 -12.95 4.51 3.09
C ASP A 176 -11.60 3.73 3.08
N ALA A 177 -10.90 3.61 4.20
CA ALA A 177 -9.67 2.80 4.28
C ALA A 177 -9.93 1.29 4.17
N THR A 178 -11.16 0.84 4.43
CA THR A 178 -11.54 -0.59 4.33
C THR A 178 -11.77 -1.07 2.91
N ASP A 179 -11.78 -0.15 1.94
CA ASP A 179 -11.98 -0.47 0.55
C ASP A 179 -10.66 -0.97 -0.07
N LEU A 180 -10.60 -2.25 -0.42
CA LEU A 180 -9.37 -2.86 -0.95
C LEU A 180 -8.81 -2.10 -2.17
N TYR A 181 -9.67 -1.53 -3.01
CA TYR A 181 -9.26 -0.85 -4.23
C TYR A 181 -8.84 0.59 -3.98
N SER A 182 -9.63 1.31 -3.18
CA SER A 182 -9.53 2.76 -3.04
C SER A 182 -9.04 3.20 -1.66
N SER A 183 -8.48 2.28 -0.84
CA SER A 183 -7.90 2.55 0.48
C SER A 183 -6.82 3.65 0.47
N VAL A 184 -6.14 3.86 -0.66
CA VAL A 184 -5.15 4.95 -0.86
C VAL A 184 -5.76 6.34 -0.65
N ASN A 185 -7.08 6.50 -0.80
CA ASN A 185 -7.79 7.74 -0.46
C ASN A 185 -7.54 8.15 1.00
N ASP A 186 -7.33 7.20 1.91
CA ASP A 186 -6.94 7.49 3.28
C ASP A 186 -5.41 7.72 3.35
N PRO A 187 -4.92 8.91 3.76
CA PRO A 187 -3.49 9.19 3.84
C PRO A 187 -2.73 8.32 4.84
N ALA A 188 -3.43 7.65 5.77
CA ALA A 188 -2.84 6.68 6.66
C ALA A 188 -2.28 5.45 5.90
N PHE A 189 -2.76 5.19 4.68
CA PHE A 189 -2.25 4.15 3.78
C PHE A 189 -0.73 4.17 3.69
N TRP A 190 -0.13 5.33 3.44
CA TRP A 190 1.31 5.47 3.19
C TRP A 190 2.17 5.13 4.41
N LEU A 191 1.60 5.33 5.60
CA LEU A 191 2.30 5.13 6.87
C LEU A 191 2.15 3.67 7.31
N HIS A 192 0.96 3.11 7.10
CA HIS A 192 0.69 1.69 7.26
C HIS A 192 1.61 0.86 6.36
N HIS A 193 1.66 1.17 5.05
CA HIS A 193 2.51 0.44 4.12
C HIS A 193 4.01 0.67 4.31
N ALA A 194 4.42 1.86 4.80
CA ALA A 194 5.81 2.04 5.25
C ALA A 194 6.17 1.15 6.44
N MET A 195 5.22 0.92 7.36
CA MET A 195 5.43 -0.02 8.48
C MET A 195 5.44 -1.48 8.00
N LEU A 196 4.58 -1.86 7.06
CA LEU A 196 4.62 -3.20 6.46
C LEU A 196 5.91 -3.44 5.69
N ASP A 197 6.40 -2.45 4.96
CA ASP A 197 7.69 -2.54 4.28
C ASP A 197 8.85 -2.64 5.27
N ARG A 198 8.78 -1.95 6.41
CA ARG A 198 9.72 -2.15 7.51
C ARG A 198 9.71 -3.58 8.03
N VAL A 199 8.53 -4.18 8.25
CA VAL A 199 8.43 -5.58 8.68
C VAL A 199 8.99 -6.52 7.63
N TYR A 200 8.74 -6.26 6.35
CA TYR A 200 9.31 -7.02 5.23
C TYR A 200 10.84 -6.88 5.19
N TRP A 201 11.38 -5.67 5.33
CA TRP A 201 12.82 -5.42 5.42
C TRP A 201 13.47 -6.18 6.57
N ILE A 202 12.89 -6.13 7.78
CA ILE A 202 13.35 -6.92 8.93
C ILE A 202 13.33 -8.42 8.60
N TRP A 203 12.24 -8.90 8.00
CA TRP A 203 12.11 -10.31 7.61
C TRP A 203 13.19 -10.72 6.61
N GLN A 204 13.46 -9.92 5.58
CA GLN A 204 14.50 -10.18 4.58
C GLN A 204 15.89 -10.27 5.22
N VAL A 205 16.21 -9.36 6.17
CA VAL A 205 17.48 -9.39 6.91
C VAL A 205 17.62 -10.67 7.74
N LEU A 206 16.52 -11.15 8.34
CA LEU A 206 16.51 -12.37 9.14
C LEU A 206 16.48 -13.66 8.30
N HIS A 207 16.04 -13.59 7.04
CA HIS A 207 15.79 -14.73 6.16
C HIS A 207 16.50 -14.56 4.79
N PRO A 208 17.83 -14.44 4.75
CA PRO A 208 18.57 -14.13 3.52
C PRO A 208 18.37 -15.18 2.41
N GLU A 209 18.12 -16.44 2.78
CA GLU A 209 17.85 -17.53 1.82
C GLU A 209 16.50 -17.36 1.08
N GLU A 210 15.57 -16.59 1.64
CA GLU A 210 14.24 -16.32 1.07
C GLU A 210 14.09 -14.88 0.57
N ALA A 211 14.99 -13.97 0.96
CA ALA A 211 14.87 -12.53 0.76
C ALA A 211 14.71 -12.08 -0.70
N ASN A 212 15.26 -12.85 -1.65
CA ASN A 212 15.24 -12.57 -3.09
C ASN A 212 14.33 -13.53 -3.88
N LYS A 213 13.41 -14.21 -3.20
CA LYS A 213 12.43 -15.11 -3.83
C LYS A 213 11.09 -14.42 -3.97
N VAL A 214 10.34 -14.86 -4.96
CA VAL A 214 8.92 -14.53 -5.11
C VAL A 214 8.12 -15.83 -5.12
N ALA A 215 6.98 -15.83 -4.42
CA ALA A 215 6.09 -16.98 -4.36
C ALA A 215 4.64 -16.52 -4.44
N GLY A 216 3.83 -17.17 -5.26
CA GLY A 216 2.47 -16.74 -5.58
C GLY A 216 2.23 -16.69 -7.08
N THR A 217 1.00 -16.38 -7.47
CA THR A 217 0.60 -16.24 -8.87
C THR A 217 0.41 -14.75 -9.19
N LEU A 218 -0.15 -14.41 -10.35
CA LEU A 218 -0.29 -13.03 -10.81
C LEU A 218 -1.63 -12.40 -10.41
N THR A 219 -2.62 -13.20 -10.06
CA THR A 219 -3.98 -12.76 -9.74
C THR A 219 -4.31 -12.94 -8.27
N LEU A 220 -5.21 -12.10 -7.75
CA LEU A 220 -5.70 -12.15 -6.38
C LEU A 220 -6.16 -13.56 -6.03
N GLN A 221 -5.47 -14.19 -5.07
CA GLN A 221 -5.76 -15.55 -4.60
C GLN A 221 -5.79 -16.59 -5.73
N ASN A 222 -5.06 -16.34 -6.82
CA ASN A 222 -5.06 -17.15 -8.03
C ASN A 222 -6.44 -17.26 -8.72
N ARG A 223 -7.21 -16.16 -8.75
CA ARG A 223 -8.53 -16.09 -9.37
C ARG A 223 -8.63 -14.94 -10.39
N PRO A 224 -8.78 -15.24 -11.70
CA PRO A 224 -8.69 -16.57 -12.31
C PRO A 224 -7.27 -17.16 -12.18
N PRO A 225 -7.07 -18.48 -12.34
CA PRO A 225 -5.74 -19.08 -12.22
C PRO A 225 -4.74 -18.53 -13.23
N THR A 226 -3.50 -18.31 -12.79
CA THR A 226 -2.38 -17.86 -13.62
C THR A 226 -1.12 -18.65 -13.31
N ARG A 227 -0.07 -18.46 -14.14
CA ARG A 227 1.27 -18.98 -13.84
C ARG A 227 1.82 -18.38 -12.54
N ASN A 228 2.85 -19.03 -11.99
CA ASN A 228 3.61 -18.43 -10.89
C ASN A 228 4.28 -17.13 -11.35
N ALA A 229 4.33 -16.17 -10.43
CA ALA A 229 5.11 -14.95 -10.60
C ALA A 229 6.61 -15.28 -10.62
N THR A 230 7.37 -14.49 -11.36
CA THR A 230 8.83 -14.57 -11.45
C THR A 230 9.46 -13.27 -11.00
N ILE A 231 10.75 -13.27 -10.69
CA ILE A 231 11.45 -12.04 -10.29
C ILE A 231 11.57 -11.00 -11.41
N ASP A 232 11.20 -11.38 -12.64
CA ASP A 232 11.18 -10.51 -13.82
C ASP A 232 9.81 -9.88 -14.10
N GLU A 233 8.78 -10.11 -13.27
CA GLU A 233 7.50 -9.40 -13.43
C GLU A 233 7.71 -7.89 -13.35
N GLU A 234 7.02 -7.17 -14.23
CA GLU A 234 7.03 -5.72 -14.28
C GLU A 234 6.15 -5.13 -13.17
N LEU A 235 6.67 -4.07 -12.56
CA LEU A 235 6.02 -3.22 -11.59
C LEU A 235 5.73 -1.88 -12.27
N VAL A 236 4.51 -1.73 -12.77
CA VAL A 236 4.06 -0.57 -13.53
C VAL A 236 3.44 0.45 -12.58
N MET A 237 3.96 1.68 -12.57
CA MET A 237 3.45 2.79 -11.72
C MET A 237 2.67 3.85 -12.52
N GLY A 238 2.50 3.66 -13.83
CA GLY A 238 1.84 4.62 -14.70
C GLY A 238 2.59 5.95 -14.71
N VAL A 239 1.88 7.06 -14.51
CA VAL A 239 2.49 8.40 -14.39
C VAL A 239 3.27 8.61 -13.09
N ASN A 240 3.15 7.69 -12.11
CA ASN A 240 3.77 7.86 -10.80
C ASN A 240 5.23 7.37 -10.73
N GLY A 241 5.75 6.74 -11.80
CA GLY A 241 7.13 6.28 -11.85
C GLY A 241 7.41 5.34 -13.02
N GLU A 242 8.70 5.14 -13.33
CA GLU A 242 9.13 4.23 -14.39
C GLU A 242 8.73 2.78 -14.12
N THR A 243 8.60 1.97 -15.17
CA THR A 243 8.46 0.51 -14.98
C THR A 243 9.76 -0.07 -14.41
N LYS A 244 9.64 -0.83 -13.32
CA LYS A 244 10.75 -1.61 -12.71
C LYS A 244 10.39 -3.09 -12.71
N LYS A 245 11.32 -3.96 -12.32
CA LYS A 245 11.04 -5.38 -12.09
C LYS A 245 11.01 -5.72 -10.61
N ILE A 246 10.37 -6.83 -10.24
CA ILE A 246 10.38 -7.35 -8.86
C ILE A 246 11.80 -7.41 -8.30
N LYS A 247 12.76 -7.96 -9.07
CA LYS A 247 14.15 -8.07 -8.64
C LYS A 247 14.84 -6.76 -8.29
N ASP A 248 14.39 -5.65 -8.86
CA ASP A 248 14.95 -4.32 -8.60
C ASP A 248 14.51 -3.77 -7.23
N MET A 249 13.48 -4.37 -6.60
CA MET A 249 12.88 -3.92 -5.34
C MET A 249 13.27 -4.76 -4.11
N PHE A 250 14.07 -5.81 -4.27
CA PHE A 250 14.42 -6.67 -3.14
C PHE A 250 15.34 -5.98 -2.13
N ASP A 251 16.34 -5.26 -2.61
CA ASP A 251 17.38 -4.67 -1.77
C ASP A 251 17.14 -3.17 -1.60
N THR A 252 16.79 -2.75 -0.37
CA THR A 252 16.60 -1.34 -0.04
C THR A 252 17.92 -0.56 -0.03
N LEU A 253 19.07 -1.23 -0.09
CA LEU A 253 20.42 -0.68 -0.12
C LEU A 253 21.14 -0.95 -1.45
N GLY A 254 20.44 -1.43 -2.48
CA GLY A 254 21.01 -1.80 -3.78
C GLY A 254 21.54 -0.61 -4.61
N GLY A 255 21.33 0.63 -4.16
CA GLY A 255 21.89 1.85 -4.75
C GLY A 255 21.03 2.46 -5.86
N THR A 256 20.26 1.67 -6.61
CA THR A 256 19.24 2.17 -7.54
C THR A 256 18.12 1.13 -7.74
N PRO A 257 16.83 1.53 -7.67
CA PRO A 257 16.35 2.86 -7.29
C PRO A 257 16.33 3.09 -5.77
N LEU A 258 16.53 2.04 -4.97
CA LEU A 258 16.37 2.10 -3.52
C LEU A 258 17.71 2.34 -2.81
N CYS A 259 17.70 3.25 -1.83
CA CYS A 259 18.83 3.51 -0.93
C CYS A 259 18.31 4.06 0.41
N TYR A 260 17.75 3.19 1.24
CA TYR A 260 17.20 3.54 2.55
C TYR A 260 17.25 2.38 3.56
N VAL A 261 17.14 2.75 4.83
CA VAL A 261 16.95 1.84 5.98
C VAL A 261 15.81 2.35 6.85
N TYR A 262 15.29 1.47 7.71
CA TYR A 262 14.34 1.84 8.74
C TYR A 262 15.03 1.98 10.11
N VAL A 263 14.71 3.06 10.83
CA VAL A 263 15.19 3.34 12.21
C VAL A 263 14.00 3.42 13.15
#